data_AF-A0A503XGF3-F1
#
_entry.id   AF-A0A503XGF3-F1
#
_cell.length_a   1.000
_cell.length_b   1.000
_cell.length_c   1.000
_cell.angle_alpha   90.00
_cell.angle_beta   90.00
_cell.angle_gamma   90.00
#
_symmetry.space_group_name_H-M   'P 1'
#
loop_
_entity.id
_entity.type
_entity.pdbx_description
1 polymer ?
#
loop_
_entity_poly.entity_id
_entity_poly.type
_entity_poly.pdbx_seq_one_letter_code
_entity_poly.pdbx_strand_id
1 'polypeptide(L)'
;MSPFKSKTASRGPAPQYDLFGAAQDLPEGFAYQPELIRPQEEVKLVRHLEGLPFKAFDFHGHLANRRVVGFGLRYDYDRREVVEAPPIPDFLLPLREKVAAFARQPAKAFAQILINEYRPGAGIGWHRDKPHFEDVAGVSLLAPCDFRLRRKKAAGWERRTITVEPRSVYLMTGSARTEWEHSIPPLAEHRYSITLRTLRTQSP
;
A
#
# COMPACT_ATOMS: atom_id res chain seq x y z
N MET A 1 64.89 30.16 21.64
CA MET A 1 63.51 30.56 21.28
C MET A 1 63.27 30.05 19.86
N SER A 2 62.55 28.94 19.73
CA SER A 2 62.28 28.28 18.45
C SER A 2 60.79 28.39 18.12
N PRO A 3 60.41 28.61 16.85
CA PRO A 3 59.05 29.01 16.49
C PRO A 3 58.15 27.78 16.28
N PHE A 4 57.01 27.74 16.96
CA PHE A 4 55.96 26.76 16.67
C PHE A 4 55.04 27.29 15.58
N LYS A 5 55.05 26.55 14.46
CA LYS A 5 54.21 26.71 13.28
C LYS A 5 52.73 26.47 13.61
N SER A 6 51.88 27.35 13.09
CA SER A 6 50.42 27.22 13.06
C SER A 6 50.01 25.97 12.27
N LYS A 7 49.19 25.10 12.86
CA LYS A 7 48.48 24.02 12.16
C LYS A 7 47.09 24.51 11.79
N THR A 8 46.91 24.89 10.53
CA THR A 8 45.61 24.96 9.86
C THR A 8 45.04 23.55 9.74
N ALA A 9 43.96 23.27 10.46
CA ALA A 9 43.13 22.08 10.22
C ALA A 9 42.21 22.38 9.03
N SER A 10 42.43 21.69 7.91
CA SER A 10 41.50 21.67 6.79
C SER A 10 40.21 20.98 7.24
N ARG A 11 39.10 21.72 7.26
CA ARG A 11 37.76 21.14 7.31
C ARG A 11 37.54 20.42 5.97
N GLY A 12 37.63 19.09 5.98
CA GLY A 12 37.12 18.27 4.89
C GLY A 12 35.64 18.53 4.67
N PRO A 13 35.12 18.27 3.45
CA PRO A 13 33.72 18.54 3.13
C PRO A 13 32.82 17.74 4.09
N ALA A 14 31.80 18.42 4.62
CA ALA A 14 30.75 17.80 5.40
C ALA A 14 30.12 16.64 4.61
N PRO A 15 29.70 15.54 5.27
CA PRO A 15 29.03 14.46 4.58
C PRO A 15 27.76 15.02 3.92
N GLN A 16 27.76 15.04 2.59
CA GLN A 16 26.60 15.31 1.78
C GLN A 16 25.64 14.15 2.02
N TYR A 17 24.59 14.41 2.80
CA TYR A 17 23.50 13.45 2.98
C TYR A 17 22.90 13.16 1.61
N ASP A 18 23.01 11.90 1.21
CA ASP A 18 22.50 11.39 -0.05
C ASP A 18 21.01 11.73 -0.18
N LEU A 19 20.68 12.53 -1.20
CA LEU A 19 19.35 13.09 -1.43
C LEU A 19 18.37 12.06 -2.04
N PHE A 20 18.80 10.80 -2.14
CA PHE A 20 18.00 9.65 -2.54
C PHE A 20 18.02 8.59 -1.43
N GLY A 21 17.25 8.87 -0.37
CA GLY A 21 16.75 7.96 0.66
C GLY A 21 17.53 6.67 0.91
N ALA A 22 18.23 6.64 2.05
CA ALA A 22 18.70 5.42 2.73
C ALA A 22 17.83 4.21 2.40
N ALA A 23 18.45 3.09 2.02
CA ALA A 23 17.81 1.79 1.86
C ALA A 23 16.67 1.66 2.87
N GLN A 24 15.43 1.75 2.40
CA GLN A 24 14.30 2.02 3.28
C GLN A 24 14.20 0.89 4.30
N ASP A 25 14.38 1.22 5.58
CA ASP A 25 14.24 0.30 6.72
C ASP A 25 12.76 -0.06 6.91
N LEU A 26 12.19 -0.71 5.91
CA LEU A 26 10.80 -1.16 5.90
C LEU A 26 10.69 -2.47 6.67
N PRO A 27 9.49 -2.78 7.20
CA PRO A 27 9.24 -4.05 7.85
C PRO A 27 9.65 -5.25 6.98
N GLU A 28 10.16 -6.29 7.61
CA GLU A 28 10.37 -7.59 6.95
C GLU A 28 9.05 -8.05 6.30
N GLY A 29 9.14 -8.47 5.03
CA GLY A 29 7.98 -8.83 4.21
C GLY A 29 7.27 -7.65 3.55
N PHE A 30 7.77 -6.43 3.69
CA PHE A 30 7.32 -5.29 2.89
C PHE A 30 8.24 -5.09 1.69
N ALA A 31 7.67 -5.07 0.49
CA ALA A 31 8.39 -4.74 -0.74
C ALA A 31 7.69 -3.58 -1.46
N TYR A 32 8.47 -2.77 -2.18
CA TYR A 32 7.98 -1.61 -2.91
C TYR A 32 8.69 -1.49 -4.26
N GLN A 33 7.92 -1.12 -5.30
CA GLN A 33 8.44 -0.81 -6.62
C GLN A 33 7.71 0.44 -7.18
N PRO A 34 8.43 1.53 -7.49
CA PRO A 34 7.86 2.63 -8.25
C PRO A 34 7.64 2.21 -9.72
N GLU A 35 6.75 2.93 -10.42
CA GLU A 35 6.54 2.77 -11.87
C GLU A 35 6.23 1.32 -12.31
N LEU A 36 5.45 0.56 -11.52
CA LEU A 36 4.92 -0.75 -11.93
C LEU A 36 4.15 -0.65 -13.25
N ILE A 37 3.40 0.44 -13.42
CA ILE A 37 2.64 0.72 -14.63
C ILE A 37 3.10 2.02 -15.28
N ARG A 38 2.90 2.11 -16.60
CA ARG A 38 3.22 3.30 -17.39
C ARG A 38 2.14 4.38 -17.21
N PRO A 39 2.45 5.66 -17.47
CA PRO A 39 1.46 6.74 -17.43
C PRO A 39 0.20 6.49 -18.26
N GLN A 40 0.33 5.89 -19.45
CA GLN A 40 -0.82 5.61 -20.31
C GLN A 40 -1.73 4.51 -19.75
N GLU A 41 -1.18 3.58 -18.97
CA GLU A 41 -1.95 2.53 -18.30
C GLU A 41 -2.73 3.10 -17.12
N GLU A 42 -2.14 4.03 -16.36
CA GLU A 42 -2.84 4.77 -15.32
C GLU A 42 -4.04 5.54 -15.87
N VAL A 43 -3.85 6.29 -16.98
CA VAL A 43 -4.95 7.03 -17.62
C VAL A 43 -6.10 6.09 -18.01
N LYS A 44 -5.79 4.93 -18.60
CA LYS A 44 -6.80 3.93 -18.98
C LYS A 44 -7.51 3.34 -17.76
N LEU A 45 -6.76 2.97 -16.72
CA LEU A 45 -7.33 2.46 -15.48
C LEU A 45 -8.27 3.48 -14.85
N VAL A 46 -7.82 4.72 -14.67
CA VAL A 46 -8.61 5.80 -14.05
C VAL A 46 -9.94 6.01 -14.78
N ARG A 47 -9.94 6.04 -16.13
CA ARG A 47 -11.18 6.13 -16.91
C ARG A 47 -12.16 5.00 -16.64
N HIS A 48 -11.68 3.77 -16.47
CA HIS A 48 -12.54 2.65 -16.08
C HIS A 48 -13.04 2.79 -14.64
N LEU A 49 -12.19 3.27 -13.71
CA LEU A 49 -12.56 3.46 -12.31
C LEU A 49 -13.65 4.52 -12.14
N GLU A 50 -13.59 5.63 -12.88
CA GLU A 50 -14.57 6.71 -12.82
C GLU A 50 -16.02 6.24 -13.08
N GLY A 51 -16.19 5.18 -13.88
CA GLY A 51 -17.49 4.57 -14.17
C GLY A 51 -17.99 3.55 -13.15
N LEU A 52 -17.20 3.22 -12.12
CA LEU A 52 -17.57 2.19 -11.14
C LEU A 52 -18.56 2.72 -10.08
N PRO A 53 -19.48 1.87 -9.59
CA PRO A 53 -20.49 2.25 -8.60
C PRO A 53 -19.91 2.31 -7.18
N PHE A 54 -18.99 3.23 -6.94
CA PHE A 54 -18.37 3.45 -5.63
C PHE A 54 -19.40 3.80 -4.56
N LYS A 55 -19.36 3.07 -3.44
CA LYS A 55 -20.21 3.33 -2.26
C LYS A 55 -19.35 3.74 -1.07
N ALA A 56 -19.86 4.64 -0.23
CA ALA A 56 -19.21 4.95 1.04
C ALA A 56 -19.02 3.65 1.83
N PHE A 57 -17.84 3.47 2.42
CA PHE A 57 -17.60 2.28 3.24
C PHE A 57 -18.31 2.46 4.58
N ASP A 58 -19.36 1.68 4.80
CA ASP A 58 -20.11 1.65 6.07
C ASP A 58 -19.49 0.59 7.00
N PHE A 59 -19.03 1.03 8.17
CA PHE A 59 -18.68 0.14 9.27
C PHE A 59 -19.62 0.39 10.45
N HIS A 60 -20.73 -0.35 10.48
CA HIS A 60 -21.69 -0.35 11.58
C HIS A 60 -22.24 1.05 11.92
N GLY A 61 -22.61 1.84 10.91
CA GLY A 61 -23.18 3.19 11.08
C GLY A 61 -22.14 4.32 11.11
N HIS A 62 -20.84 3.99 11.08
CA HIS A 62 -19.78 4.97 10.84
C HIS A 62 -19.38 4.94 9.36
N LEU A 63 -19.87 5.93 8.60
CA LEU A 63 -19.45 6.13 7.22
C LEU A 63 -17.99 6.58 7.19
N ALA A 64 -17.11 5.74 6.66
CA ALA A 64 -15.76 6.18 6.34
C ALA A 64 -15.81 7.11 5.12
N ASN A 65 -15.00 8.16 5.14
CA ASN A 65 -14.92 9.16 4.06
C ASN A 65 -14.39 8.61 2.73
N ARG A 66 -13.92 7.36 2.69
CA ARG A 66 -13.48 6.68 1.47
C ARG A 66 -14.63 5.87 0.86
N ARG A 67 -14.64 5.77 -0.47
CA ARG A 67 -15.58 4.91 -1.18
C ARG A 67 -14.89 3.65 -1.68
N VAL A 68 -15.63 2.55 -1.75
CA VAL A 68 -15.07 1.26 -2.14
C VAL A 68 -15.91 0.54 -3.18
N VAL A 69 -15.25 -0.32 -3.95
CA VAL A 69 -15.84 -1.36 -4.79
C VAL A 69 -14.93 -2.59 -4.76
N GLY A 70 -15.51 -3.79 -4.75
CA GLY A 70 -14.77 -5.05 -4.64
C GLY A 70 -15.20 -6.08 -5.68
N PHE A 71 -14.25 -6.90 -6.12
CA PHE A 71 -14.42 -7.94 -7.14
C PHE A 71 -13.71 -9.25 -6.74
N GLY A 72 -14.14 -10.35 -7.35
CA GLY A 72 -13.66 -11.71 -7.10
C GLY A 72 -14.29 -12.27 -5.83
N LEU A 73 -13.69 -11.94 -4.68
CA LEU A 73 -14.19 -12.34 -3.36
C LEU A 73 -14.47 -11.12 -2.50
N ARG A 74 -15.41 -11.24 -1.56
CA ARG A 74 -15.67 -10.24 -0.52
C ARG A 74 -15.70 -10.90 0.86
N TYR A 75 -15.34 -10.13 1.88
CA TYR A 75 -15.58 -10.53 3.26
C TYR A 75 -17.00 -10.11 3.65
N ASP A 76 -17.82 -11.06 4.04
CA ASP A 76 -19.16 -10.83 4.57
C ASP A 76 -19.06 -10.59 6.08
N TYR A 77 -19.43 -9.39 6.53
CA TYR A 77 -19.28 -8.99 7.93
C TYR A 77 -20.28 -9.66 8.86
N ASP A 78 -21.49 -9.95 8.36
CA ASP A 78 -22.55 -10.58 9.13
C ASP A 78 -22.25 -12.06 9.33
N ARG A 79 -21.80 -12.74 8.27
CA ARG A 79 -21.46 -14.16 8.29
C ARG A 79 -20.04 -14.45 8.77
N ARG A 80 -19.17 -13.42 8.79
CA ARG A 80 -17.74 -13.51 9.10
C ARG A 80 -16.94 -14.43 8.18
N GLU A 81 -17.40 -14.60 6.94
CA GLU A 81 -16.85 -15.52 5.95
C GLU A 81 -16.38 -14.80 4.67
N VAL A 82 -15.56 -15.48 3.86
CA VAL A 82 -15.24 -15.01 2.50
C VAL A 82 -16.27 -15.63 1.54
N VAL A 83 -16.97 -14.77 0.81
CA VAL A 83 -17.99 -15.18 -0.17
C VAL A 83 -17.67 -14.61 -1.55
N GLU A 84 -18.33 -15.15 -2.57
CA GLU A 84 -18.19 -14.65 -3.94
C GLU A 84 -18.69 -13.20 -4.07
N ALA A 85 -17.98 -12.45 -4.91
CA ALA A 85 -18.32 -11.09 -5.33
C ALA A 85 -18.43 -11.08 -6.87
N PRO A 86 -18.87 -9.96 -7.49
CA PRO A 86 -18.83 -9.84 -8.95
C PRO A 86 -17.44 -10.21 -9.49
N PRO A 87 -17.34 -10.89 -10.63
CA PRO A 87 -16.06 -11.36 -11.16
C PRO A 87 -15.09 -10.19 -11.39
N ILE A 88 -13.79 -10.47 -11.32
CA ILE A 88 -12.75 -9.47 -11.64
C ILE A 88 -12.94 -9.04 -13.09
N PRO A 89 -13.22 -7.75 -13.37
CA PRO A 89 -13.42 -7.27 -14.74
C PRO A 89 -12.15 -7.37 -15.57
N ASP A 90 -12.31 -7.59 -16.88
CA ASP A 90 -11.20 -7.80 -17.82
C ASP A 90 -10.15 -6.69 -17.79
N PHE A 91 -10.58 -5.43 -17.60
CA PHE A 91 -9.66 -4.28 -17.57
C PHE A 91 -8.67 -4.32 -16.38
N LEU A 92 -8.94 -5.10 -15.32
CA LEU A 92 -8.04 -5.29 -14.18
C LEU A 92 -7.10 -6.48 -14.34
N LEU A 93 -7.35 -7.38 -15.30
CA LEU A 93 -6.54 -8.59 -15.47
C LEU A 93 -5.07 -8.27 -15.81
N PRO A 94 -4.74 -7.32 -16.72
CA PRO A 94 -3.36 -6.96 -16.98
C PRO A 94 -2.63 -6.41 -15.74
N LEU A 95 -3.33 -5.64 -14.91
CA LEU A 95 -2.75 -5.15 -13.65
C LEU A 95 -2.49 -6.30 -12.67
N ARG A 96 -3.43 -7.25 -12.57
CA ARG A 96 -3.28 -8.45 -11.74
C ARG A 96 -2.05 -9.27 -12.16
N GLU A 97 -1.81 -9.45 -13.45
CA GLU A 97 -0.61 -10.15 -13.95
C GLU A 97 0.69 -9.45 -13.52
N LYS A 98 0.74 -8.11 -13.61
CA LYS A 98 1.93 -7.34 -13.18
C LYS A 98 2.18 -7.43 -11.69
N VAL A 99 1.13 -7.33 -10.88
CA VAL A 99 1.22 -7.48 -9.42
C VAL A 99 1.65 -8.91 -9.06
N ALA A 100 1.13 -9.90 -9.77
CA ALA A 100 1.49 -11.30 -9.57
C ALA A 100 2.96 -11.58 -9.91
N ALA A 101 3.45 -11.02 -11.02
CA ALA A 101 4.87 -11.09 -11.37
C ALA A 101 5.77 -10.44 -10.31
N PHE A 102 5.39 -9.26 -9.82
CA PHE A 102 6.10 -8.57 -8.72
C PHE A 102 6.11 -9.41 -7.43
N ALA A 103 4.97 -9.99 -7.08
CA ALA A 103 4.82 -10.82 -5.89
C ALA A 103 5.41 -12.23 -6.03
N ARG A 104 5.81 -12.64 -7.25
CA ARG A 104 6.23 -14.00 -7.58
C ARG A 104 5.18 -15.05 -7.18
N GLN A 105 3.91 -14.72 -7.44
CA GLN A 105 2.75 -15.56 -7.17
C GLN A 105 1.98 -15.81 -8.47
N PRO A 106 1.20 -16.91 -8.59
CA PRO A 106 0.26 -17.07 -9.69
C PRO A 106 -0.79 -15.95 -9.70
N ALA A 107 -1.11 -15.38 -10.84
CA ALA A 107 -2.10 -14.30 -10.91
C ALA A 107 -3.48 -14.69 -10.37
N LYS A 108 -3.88 -15.96 -10.54
CA LYS A 108 -5.11 -16.50 -9.97
C LYS A 108 -5.12 -16.60 -8.45
N ALA A 109 -3.95 -16.56 -7.79
CA ALA A 109 -3.88 -16.52 -6.33
C ALA A 109 -4.48 -15.22 -5.78
N PHE A 110 -4.37 -14.11 -6.52
CA PHE A 110 -5.01 -12.83 -6.19
C PHE A 110 -6.51 -12.89 -6.49
N ALA A 111 -7.25 -13.52 -5.58
CA ALA A 111 -8.66 -13.83 -5.71
C ALA A 111 -9.60 -12.67 -5.32
N GLN A 112 -9.09 -11.65 -4.60
CA GLN A 112 -9.84 -10.44 -4.30
C GLN A 112 -9.14 -9.21 -4.88
N ILE A 113 -9.93 -8.31 -5.48
CA ILE A 113 -9.52 -6.93 -5.76
C ILE A 113 -10.47 -5.98 -5.05
N LEU A 114 -9.93 -5.08 -4.24
CA LEU A 114 -10.65 -3.99 -3.58
C LEU A 114 -10.10 -2.65 -4.05
N ILE A 115 -10.96 -1.81 -4.60
CA ILE A 115 -10.60 -0.48 -5.05
C ILE A 115 -11.12 0.52 -4.04
N ASN A 116 -10.22 1.31 -3.47
CA ASN A 116 -10.56 2.41 -2.58
C ASN A 116 -10.34 3.73 -3.31
N GLU A 117 -11.34 4.60 -3.26
CA GLU A 117 -11.27 5.98 -3.72
C GLU A 117 -11.17 6.91 -2.51
N TYR A 118 -10.13 7.72 -2.51
CA TYR A 118 -9.86 8.75 -1.51
C TYR A 118 -10.02 10.11 -2.17
N ARG A 119 -11.14 10.78 -1.89
CA ARG A 119 -11.32 12.21 -2.20
C ARG A 119 -10.60 13.06 -1.13
N PRO A 120 -10.33 14.35 -1.37
CA PRO A 120 -9.73 15.22 -0.37
C PRO A 120 -10.42 15.12 1.00
N GLY A 121 -9.64 14.99 2.07
CA GLY A 121 -10.10 14.76 3.44
C GLY A 121 -10.36 13.29 3.80
N ALA A 122 -10.39 12.37 2.83
CA ALA A 122 -10.54 10.94 3.10
C ALA A 122 -9.21 10.31 3.53
N GLY A 123 -9.29 9.38 4.49
CA GLY A 123 -8.17 8.58 4.96
C GLY A 123 -8.65 7.25 5.52
N ILE A 124 -7.73 6.48 6.09
CA ILE A 124 -8.05 5.24 6.80
C ILE A 124 -7.18 5.13 8.05
N GLY A 125 -7.84 4.91 9.19
CA GLY A 125 -7.18 4.75 10.48
C GLY A 125 -6.30 3.50 10.53
N TRP A 126 -5.59 3.33 11.65
CA TRP A 126 -4.74 2.17 11.89
C TRP A 126 -5.55 0.88 11.87
N HIS A 127 -5.16 -0.05 11.00
CA HIS A 127 -5.81 -1.35 10.88
C HIS A 127 -4.86 -2.40 10.33
N ARG A 128 -5.29 -3.67 10.41
CA ARG A 128 -4.69 -4.80 9.69
C ARG A 128 -5.72 -5.36 8.72
N ASP A 129 -5.25 -5.89 7.60
CA ASP A 129 -6.11 -6.64 6.67
C ASP A 129 -6.71 -7.88 7.35
N LYS A 130 -7.90 -8.29 6.89
CA LYS A 130 -8.64 -9.43 7.45
C LYS A 130 -7.81 -10.71 7.37
N PRO A 131 -7.75 -11.52 8.45
CA PRO A 131 -6.81 -12.65 8.57
C PRO A 131 -6.97 -13.75 7.51
N HIS A 132 -8.15 -13.82 6.85
CA HIS A 132 -8.43 -14.71 5.72
C HIS A 132 -7.57 -14.45 4.48
N PHE A 133 -6.94 -13.27 4.39
CA PHE A 133 -6.04 -12.92 3.31
C PHE A 133 -4.59 -13.03 3.76
N GLU A 134 -3.74 -13.63 2.92
CA GLU A 134 -2.32 -13.81 3.16
C GLU A 134 -1.54 -12.63 2.59
N ASP A 135 -1.20 -12.66 1.31
CA ASP A 135 -0.45 -11.59 0.66
C ASP A 135 -1.38 -10.43 0.31
N VAL A 136 -0.90 -9.20 0.55
CA VAL A 136 -1.64 -7.97 0.24
C VAL A 136 -0.77 -7.05 -0.59
N ALA A 137 -1.15 -6.81 -1.84
CA ALA A 137 -0.50 -5.86 -2.72
C ALA A 137 -1.41 -4.65 -2.96
N GLY A 138 -0.83 -3.44 -3.02
CA GLY A 138 -1.57 -2.23 -3.34
C GLY A 138 -0.89 -1.44 -4.44
N VAL A 139 -1.67 -1.06 -5.46
CA VAL A 139 -1.24 -0.18 -6.55
C VAL A 139 -1.85 1.19 -6.34
N SER A 140 -1.00 2.22 -6.30
CA SER A 140 -1.40 3.62 -6.12
C SER A 140 -1.60 4.30 -7.47
N LEU A 141 -2.66 5.12 -7.62
CA LEU A 141 -2.91 5.92 -8.81
C LEU A 141 -3.24 7.37 -8.43
N LEU A 142 -2.95 8.31 -9.35
CA LEU A 142 -3.16 9.76 -9.22
C LEU A 142 -2.23 10.43 -8.20
N ALA A 143 -2.70 10.77 -7.01
CA ALA A 143 -1.87 11.44 -6.01
C ALA A 143 -1.00 10.43 -5.22
N PRO A 144 0.25 10.79 -4.86
CA PRO A 144 1.03 10.02 -3.89
C PRO A 144 0.39 10.08 -2.50
N CYS A 145 0.77 9.17 -1.61
CA CYS A 145 0.41 9.32 -0.19
C CYS A 145 1.45 8.70 0.75
N ASP A 146 1.46 9.21 1.99
CA ASP A 146 2.20 8.58 3.08
C ASP A 146 1.49 7.32 3.57
N PHE A 147 2.05 6.17 3.24
CA PHE A 147 1.64 4.88 3.79
C PHE A 147 2.39 4.65 5.10
N ARG A 148 1.66 4.71 6.21
CA ARG A 148 2.24 4.63 7.55
C ARG A 148 2.05 3.23 8.10
N LEU A 149 3.11 2.69 8.70
CA LEU A 149 3.17 1.38 9.32
C LEU A 149 3.51 1.54 10.80
N ARG A 150 2.87 0.74 11.67
CA ARG A 150 3.27 0.64 13.07
C ARG A 150 3.09 -0.76 13.63
N ARG A 151 3.92 -1.15 14.59
CA ARG A 151 3.68 -2.33 15.44
C ARG A 151 3.99 -2.03 16.90
N LYS A 152 3.31 -2.73 17.80
CA LYS A 152 3.55 -2.61 19.24
C LYS A 152 4.83 -3.38 19.60
N LYS A 153 5.69 -2.76 20.41
CA LYS A 153 6.89 -3.35 21.02
C LYS A 153 6.83 -3.13 22.54
N ALA A 154 7.71 -3.80 23.29
CA ALA A 154 7.77 -3.65 24.75
C ALA A 154 7.97 -2.19 25.19
N ALA A 155 8.82 -1.43 24.48
CA ALA A 155 9.13 -0.04 24.76
C ALA A 155 8.18 0.99 24.09
N GLY A 156 7.08 0.56 23.48
CA GLY A 156 6.10 1.45 22.84
C GLY A 156 5.72 1.04 21.42
N TRP A 157 5.79 1.98 20.48
CA TRP A 157 5.40 1.75 19.09
C TRP A 157 6.58 1.93 18.15
N GLU A 158 6.89 0.88 17.41
CA GLU A 158 7.76 0.97 16.26
C GLU A 158 6.95 1.52 15.07
N ARG A 159 7.50 2.48 14.33
CA ARG A 159 6.82 3.13 13.19
C ARG A 159 7.73 3.23 11.99
N ARG A 160 7.15 3.07 10.81
CA ARG A 160 7.78 3.32 9.51
C ARG A 160 6.79 4.09 8.63
N THR A 161 7.29 4.84 7.67
CA THR A 161 6.45 5.54 6.70
C THR A 161 7.18 5.55 5.37
N ILE A 162 6.41 5.28 4.31
CA ILE A 162 6.87 5.33 2.93
C ILE A 162 5.88 6.16 2.14
N THR A 163 6.38 7.04 1.28
CA THR A 163 5.55 7.69 0.27
C THR A 163 5.35 6.70 -0.87
N VAL A 164 4.10 6.28 -1.09
CA VAL A 164 3.72 5.44 -2.23
C VAL A 164 3.32 6.34 -3.39
N GLU A 165 4.18 6.37 -4.41
CA GLU A 165 4.03 7.21 -5.61
C GLU A 165 2.88 6.72 -6.49
N PRO A 166 2.27 7.57 -7.34
CA PRO A 166 1.39 7.06 -8.39
C PRO A 166 2.12 6.04 -9.26
N ARG A 167 1.34 5.07 -9.75
CA ARG A 167 1.80 3.96 -10.58
C ARG A 167 2.76 2.99 -9.87
N SER A 168 2.98 3.14 -8.58
CA SER A 168 3.78 2.22 -7.79
C SER A 168 2.96 1.04 -7.27
N VAL A 169 3.67 0.02 -6.83
CA VAL A 169 3.12 -1.11 -6.07
C VAL A 169 3.87 -1.30 -4.76
N TYR A 170 3.14 -1.65 -3.71
CA TYR A 170 3.71 -2.27 -2.53
C TYR A 170 3.14 -3.67 -2.34
N LEU A 171 3.88 -4.52 -1.64
CA LEU A 171 3.47 -5.86 -1.21
C LEU A 171 3.76 -6.02 0.28
N MET A 172 2.79 -6.54 1.01
CA MET A 172 2.93 -6.95 2.40
C MET A 172 2.73 -8.47 2.50
N THR A 173 3.77 -9.17 2.93
CA THR A 173 3.78 -10.59 3.29
C THR A 173 4.34 -10.76 4.70
N GLY A 174 4.31 -11.98 5.24
CA GLY A 174 4.99 -12.32 6.51
C GLY A 174 4.70 -11.34 7.65
N SER A 175 5.75 -10.82 8.29
CA SER A 175 5.65 -9.91 9.44
C SER A 175 4.93 -8.61 9.09
N ALA A 176 5.29 -7.94 7.97
CA ALA A 176 4.63 -6.72 7.49
C ALA A 176 3.11 -6.87 7.38
N ARG A 177 2.64 -8.07 7.03
CA ARG A 177 1.22 -8.39 6.92
C ARG A 177 0.57 -8.70 8.28
N THR A 178 1.23 -9.45 9.15
CA THR A 178 0.60 -10.06 10.34
C THR A 178 0.79 -9.24 11.62
N GLU A 179 1.93 -8.58 11.78
CA GLU A 179 2.32 -7.85 12.99
C GLU A 179 2.10 -6.34 12.89
N TRP A 180 2.14 -5.78 11.68
CA TRP A 180 2.07 -4.34 11.47
C TRP A 180 0.67 -3.88 11.13
N GLU A 181 0.21 -2.84 11.82
CA GLU A 181 -0.93 -2.03 11.40
C GLU A 181 -0.48 -0.99 10.38
N HIS A 182 -1.39 -0.61 9.49
CA HIS A 182 -1.16 0.47 8.54
C HIS A 182 -2.29 1.48 8.53
N SER A 183 -1.98 2.69 8.09
CA SER A 183 -2.94 3.79 7.94
C SER A 183 -2.54 4.73 6.81
N ILE A 184 -3.52 5.46 6.29
CA ILE A 184 -3.32 6.58 5.38
C ILE A 184 -3.97 7.81 6.04
N PRO A 185 -3.23 8.89 6.31
CA PRO A 185 -3.83 10.12 6.84
C PRO A 185 -4.84 10.72 5.85
N PRO A 186 -5.69 11.67 6.28
CA PRO A 186 -6.52 12.44 5.35
C PRO A 186 -5.67 13.04 4.22
N LEU A 187 -6.06 12.78 2.98
CA LEU A 187 -5.32 13.23 1.79
C LEU A 187 -5.77 14.61 1.34
N ALA A 188 -4.85 15.39 0.78
CA ALA A 188 -5.17 16.69 0.17
C ALA A 188 -5.74 16.54 -1.25
N GLU A 189 -5.37 15.47 -1.95
CA GLU A 189 -5.66 15.25 -3.36
C GLU A 189 -6.37 13.92 -3.62
N HIS A 190 -6.99 13.81 -4.80
CA HIS A 190 -7.71 12.61 -5.22
C HIS A 190 -6.75 11.45 -5.50
N ARG A 191 -6.99 10.30 -4.86
CA ARG A 191 -6.19 9.08 -5.01
C ARG A 191 -7.06 7.85 -5.17
N TYR A 192 -6.66 6.93 -6.03
CA TYR A 192 -7.16 5.56 -6.04
C TYR A 192 -6.11 4.60 -5.47
N SER A 193 -6.58 3.54 -4.81
CA SER A 193 -5.78 2.40 -4.37
C SER A 193 -6.44 1.13 -4.86
N ILE A 194 -5.78 0.37 -5.73
CA ILE A 194 -6.23 -0.95 -6.15
C ILE A 194 -5.49 -1.98 -5.31
N THR A 195 -6.18 -2.59 -4.35
CA THR A 195 -5.62 -3.60 -3.45
C THR A 195 -5.97 -4.99 -3.95
N LEU A 196 -4.97 -5.83 -4.17
CA LEU A 196 -5.13 -7.23 -4.55
C LEU A 196 -4.70 -8.12 -3.38
N ARG A 197 -5.48 -9.17 -3.11
CA ARG A 197 -5.20 -10.07 -1.97
C ARG A 197 -5.28 -11.53 -2.36
N THR A 198 -4.36 -12.33 -1.82
CA THR A 198 -4.43 -13.79 -1.88
C THR A 198 -5.21 -14.35 -0.70
N LEU A 199 -5.87 -15.48 -0.89
CA LEU A 199 -6.48 -16.22 0.22
C LEU A 199 -5.40 -16.95 1.00
N ARG A 200 -5.50 -16.89 2.32
CA ARG A 200 -4.77 -17.81 3.19
C ARG A 200 -5.34 -19.20 2.95
N THR A 201 -4.51 -20.14 2.54
CA THR A 201 -4.86 -21.55 2.57
C THR A 201 -5.13 -21.93 4.03
N GLN A 202 -6.33 -22.43 4.31
CA GLN A 202 -6.56 -23.10 5.59
C GLN A 202 -5.70 -24.36 5.55
N SER A 203 -4.68 -24.44 6.41
CA SER A 203 -4.07 -25.73 6.69
C SER A 203 -5.19 -26.63 7.26
N PRO A 204 -5.38 -27.85 6.73
CA PRO A 204 -6.33 -28.80 7.29
C PRO A 204 -6.01 -29.14 8.75
#